data_AF-A0AAE0YZN5-F1
#
_entry.id   AF-A0AAE0YZN5-F1
#
_cell.length_a   1.000
_cell.length_b   1.000
_cell.length_c   1.000
_cell.angle_alpha   90.00
_cell.angle_beta   90.00
_cell.angle_gamma   90.00
#
_symmetry.space_group_name_H-M   'P 1'
#
loop_
_entity.id
_entity.type
_entity.pdbx_description
1 polymer ?
#
loop_
_entity_poly.entity_id
_entity_poly.type
_entity_poly.pdbx_seq_one_letter_code
_entity_poly.pdbx_strand_id
1 'polypeptide(L)'
;MYEKKVQLTERLNYLGATILGTLETSVDEAESYITYAHVSDSNLTKMGVAQSLTSDEVLKGISELGNFFDDIRSRGQSVYDEWSTLNSSTGDIWRLVLSDENLEEYYTHQNQTDMLQDLPEVLSEVAANYTLHRDNYDFRFELGNLDSLFLMSVERMMEAMRMFKAGSNLDKDFIQSNFLRLDIYYKEKSYEQITQQRAYDLFALMCDIGGSMGLFVGASVLTICELLDLGLHNSVYRLTHSRRRTAV
;
A
#
# COMPACT_ATOMS: atom_id res chain seq x y z
N MET A 1 -42.81 -23.32 8.56
CA MET A 1 -41.84 -22.72 9.51
C MET A 1 -40.56 -23.55 9.66
N TYR A 2 -40.66 -24.89 9.82
CA TYR A 2 -39.51 -25.79 9.97
C TYR A 2 -38.51 -25.74 8.79
N GLU A 3 -39.00 -25.84 7.56
CA GLU A 3 -38.16 -25.79 6.34
C GLU A 3 -37.39 -24.46 6.21
N LYS A 4 -38.06 -23.33 6.51
CA LYS A 4 -37.46 -21.99 6.51
C LYS A 4 -36.36 -21.84 7.57
N LYS A 5 -36.44 -22.56 8.70
CA LYS A 5 -35.42 -22.60 9.76
C LYS A 5 -34.20 -23.41 9.30
N VAL A 6 -34.43 -24.59 8.73
CA VAL A 6 -33.35 -25.47 8.22
C VAL A 6 -32.51 -24.75 7.17
N GLN A 7 -33.17 -24.10 6.20
CA GLN A 7 -32.48 -23.32 5.16
C GLN A 7 -31.61 -22.18 5.73
N LEU A 8 -32.09 -21.49 6.77
CA LEU A 8 -31.33 -20.42 7.41
C LEU A 8 -30.09 -20.96 8.12
N THR A 9 -30.22 -22.10 8.81
CA THR A 9 -29.11 -22.79 9.48
C THR A 9 -28.06 -23.29 8.49
N GLU A 10 -28.49 -23.88 7.37
CA GLU A 10 -27.58 -24.32 6.30
C GLU A 10 -26.81 -23.13 5.71
N ARG A 11 -27.50 -22.02 5.43
CA ARG A 11 -26.88 -20.78 4.93
C ARG A 11 -25.89 -20.20 5.93
N LEU A 12 -26.23 -20.15 7.20
CA LEU A 12 -25.35 -19.67 8.27
C LEU A 12 -24.08 -20.51 8.37
N ASN A 13 -24.21 -21.84 8.30
CA ASN A 13 -23.07 -22.76 8.34
C ASN A 13 -22.17 -22.60 7.12
N TYR A 14 -22.75 -22.45 5.92
CA TYR A 14 -21.99 -22.19 4.69
C TYR A 14 -21.20 -20.88 4.78
N LEU A 15 -21.85 -19.82 5.28
CA LEU A 15 -21.27 -18.50 5.46
C LEU A 15 -20.10 -18.52 6.45
N GLY A 16 -20.27 -19.19 7.59
CA GLY A 16 -19.21 -19.33 8.59
C GLY A 16 -18.01 -20.15 8.08
N ALA A 17 -18.25 -21.30 7.47
CA ALA A 17 -17.17 -22.21 7.08
C ALA A 17 -16.35 -21.75 5.87
N THR A 18 -16.96 -21.00 4.95
CA THR A 18 -16.33 -20.67 3.66
C THR A 18 -15.98 -19.20 3.54
N ILE A 19 -16.93 -18.33 3.86
CA ILE A 19 -16.81 -16.89 3.60
C ILE A 19 -16.00 -16.21 4.70
N LEU A 20 -16.36 -16.46 5.97
CA LEU A 20 -15.63 -15.86 7.08
C LEU A 20 -14.19 -16.34 7.14
N GLY A 21 -13.92 -17.62 6.86
CA GLY A 21 -12.54 -18.14 6.85
C GLY A 21 -11.66 -17.56 5.74
N THR A 22 -12.20 -17.34 4.53
CA THR A 22 -11.45 -16.70 3.44
C THR A 22 -11.20 -15.23 3.72
N LEU A 23 -12.20 -14.50 4.22
CA LEU A 23 -12.05 -13.10 4.62
C LEU A 23 -11.06 -12.95 5.78
N GLU A 24 -11.15 -13.79 6.81
CA GLU A 24 -10.24 -13.81 7.96
C GLU A 24 -8.80 -14.01 7.50
N THR A 25 -8.55 -14.96 6.60
CA THR A 25 -7.21 -15.17 6.03
C THR A 25 -6.69 -13.92 5.32
N SER A 26 -7.50 -13.26 4.48
CA SER A 26 -7.06 -12.03 3.79
C SER A 26 -6.88 -10.83 4.74
N VAL A 27 -7.65 -10.76 5.83
CA VAL A 27 -7.49 -9.74 6.87
C VAL A 27 -6.23 -9.99 7.68
N ASP A 28 -5.93 -11.24 8.04
CA ASP A 28 -4.70 -11.63 8.74
C ASP A 28 -3.45 -11.32 7.91
N GLU A 29 -3.51 -11.53 6.59
CA GLU A 29 -2.44 -11.12 5.67
C GLU A 29 -2.24 -9.60 5.68
N ALA A 30 -3.32 -8.83 5.72
CA ALA A 30 -3.27 -7.37 5.78
C ALA A 30 -2.71 -6.88 7.13
N GLU A 31 -3.14 -7.46 8.24
CA GLU A 31 -2.63 -7.15 9.58
C GLU A 31 -1.14 -7.50 9.70
N SER A 32 -0.75 -8.67 9.18
CA SER A 32 0.64 -9.12 9.14
C SER A 32 1.51 -8.16 8.32
N TYR A 33 1.02 -7.67 7.18
CA TYR A 33 1.71 -6.65 6.40
C TYR A 33 1.88 -5.34 7.17
N ILE A 34 0.83 -4.84 7.83
CA ILE A 34 0.89 -3.59 8.60
C ILE A 34 1.89 -3.72 9.76
N THR A 35 1.93 -4.88 10.42
CA THR A 35 2.73 -5.09 11.64
C THR A 35 4.19 -5.41 11.32
N TYR A 36 4.44 -6.26 10.32
CA TYR A 36 5.76 -6.88 10.13
C TYR A 36 6.50 -6.46 8.85
N ALA A 37 5.83 -5.83 7.88
CA ALA A 37 6.49 -5.45 6.62
C ALA A 37 7.58 -4.36 6.79
N HIS A 38 7.59 -3.66 7.92
CA HIS A 38 8.63 -2.68 8.26
C HIS A 38 9.81 -3.28 9.05
N VAL A 39 9.69 -4.50 9.56
CA VAL A 39 10.61 -5.10 10.54
C VAL A 39 11.33 -6.33 10.00
N SER A 40 10.75 -7.03 9.02
CA SER A 40 11.34 -8.25 8.44
C SER A 40 11.24 -8.24 6.92
N ASP A 41 12.16 -8.96 6.27
CA ASP A 41 12.20 -9.25 4.82
C ASP A 41 11.04 -10.21 4.45
N SER A 42 9.81 -9.78 4.76
CA SER A 42 8.61 -10.57 4.54
C SER A 42 8.29 -10.59 3.05
N ASN A 43 8.03 -11.77 2.49
CA ASN A 43 7.52 -11.93 1.12
C ASN A 43 6.12 -11.27 0.90
N LEU A 44 5.52 -10.74 1.96
CA LEU A 44 4.26 -10.01 1.92
C LEU A 44 4.46 -8.61 1.32
N THR A 45 3.93 -8.44 0.11
CA THR A 45 3.90 -7.15 -0.57
C THR A 45 2.52 -6.53 -0.45
N LYS A 46 2.45 -5.20 -0.50
CA LYS A 46 1.18 -4.47 -0.62
C LYS A 46 0.34 -4.96 -1.82
N MET A 47 1.01 -5.39 -2.89
CA MET A 47 0.37 -5.99 -4.07
C MET A 47 -0.27 -7.34 -3.75
N GLY A 48 0.43 -8.21 -3.02
CA GLY A 48 -0.08 -9.51 -2.62
C GLY A 48 -1.33 -9.38 -1.73
N VAL A 49 -1.28 -8.49 -0.73
CA VAL A 49 -2.43 -8.17 0.12
C VAL A 49 -3.60 -7.64 -0.69
N ALA A 50 -3.34 -6.71 -1.61
CA ALA A 50 -4.39 -6.17 -2.50
C ALA A 50 -4.99 -7.25 -3.41
N GLN A 51 -4.20 -8.20 -3.91
CA GLN A 51 -4.67 -9.33 -4.71
C GLN A 51 -5.54 -10.30 -3.91
N SER A 52 -5.13 -10.60 -2.68
CA SER A 52 -5.88 -11.46 -1.75
C SER A 52 -7.24 -10.86 -1.39
N LEU A 53 -7.25 -9.60 -0.93
CA LEU A 53 -8.48 -8.87 -0.57
C LEU A 53 -9.40 -8.59 -1.77
N THR A 54 -8.89 -8.56 -3.00
CA THR A 54 -9.69 -8.37 -4.22
C THR A 54 -9.88 -9.66 -5.02
N SER A 55 -9.70 -10.81 -4.37
CA SER A 55 -9.96 -12.11 -4.97
C SER A 55 -11.46 -12.31 -5.24
N ASP A 56 -11.78 -13.10 -6.27
CA ASP A 56 -13.17 -13.42 -6.62
C ASP A 56 -13.91 -14.15 -5.47
N GLU A 57 -13.16 -14.91 -4.67
CA GLU A 57 -13.68 -15.63 -3.50
C GLU A 57 -14.13 -14.67 -2.39
N VAL A 58 -13.28 -13.69 -2.04
CA VAL A 58 -13.62 -12.66 -1.05
C VAL A 58 -14.78 -11.79 -1.54
N LEU A 59 -14.77 -11.37 -2.82
CA LEU A 59 -15.85 -10.60 -3.43
C LEU A 59 -17.19 -11.34 -3.38
N LYS A 60 -17.18 -12.61 -3.77
CA LYS A 60 -18.38 -13.46 -3.69
C LYS A 60 -18.84 -13.62 -2.25
N GLY A 61 -17.91 -13.82 -1.32
CA GLY A 61 -18.21 -13.97 0.10
C GLY A 61 -18.88 -12.73 0.70
N ILE A 62 -18.35 -11.54 0.45
CA ILE A 62 -18.95 -10.27 0.89
C ILE A 62 -20.34 -10.06 0.28
N SER A 63 -20.53 -10.41 -1.00
CA SER A 63 -21.84 -10.34 -1.64
C SER A 63 -22.86 -11.30 -1.01
N GLU A 64 -22.45 -12.55 -0.73
CA GLU A 64 -23.28 -13.55 -0.06
C GLU A 64 -23.63 -13.15 1.38
N LEU A 65 -22.72 -12.50 2.09
CA LEU A 65 -22.95 -11.90 3.40
C LEU A 65 -24.00 -10.78 3.33
N GLY A 66 -23.91 -9.89 2.34
CA GLY A 66 -24.94 -8.87 2.09
C GLY A 66 -26.31 -9.49 1.85
N ASN A 67 -26.38 -10.47 0.95
CA ASN A 67 -27.62 -11.19 0.64
C ASN A 67 -28.23 -11.89 1.86
N PHE A 68 -27.39 -12.41 2.77
CA PHE A 68 -27.83 -13.01 4.01
C PHE A 68 -28.48 -11.99 4.95
N PHE A 69 -27.87 -10.82 5.14
CA PHE A 69 -28.45 -9.75 5.96
C PHE A 69 -29.75 -9.21 5.36
N ASP A 70 -29.84 -9.11 4.04
CA ASP A 70 -31.07 -8.73 3.35
C ASP A 70 -32.21 -9.75 3.55
N ASP A 71 -31.91 -11.05 3.51
CA ASP A 71 -32.87 -12.12 3.82
C ASP A 71 -33.36 -12.04 5.28
N ILE A 72 -32.46 -11.79 6.23
CA ILE A 72 -32.85 -11.57 7.64
C ILE A 72 -33.80 -10.39 7.76
N ARG A 73 -33.47 -9.25 7.14
CA ARG A 73 -34.29 -8.04 7.22
C ARG A 73 -35.67 -8.25 6.58
N SER A 74 -35.70 -8.89 5.43
CA SER A 74 -36.96 -9.23 4.75
C SER A 74 -37.83 -10.16 5.60
N ARG A 75 -37.24 -11.14 6.28
CA ARG A 75 -37.96 -12.03 7.20
C ARG A 75 -38.44 -11.30 8.44
N GLY A 76 -37.62 -10.40 9.00
CA GLY A 76 -38.01 -9.53 10.11
C GLY A 76 -39.23 -8.67 9.76
N GLN A 77 -39.25 -8.12 8.53
CA GLN A 77 -40.42 -7.39 8.03
C GLN A 77 -41.68 -8.27 7.93
N SER A 78 -41.55 -9.50 7.41
CA SER A 78 -42.68 -10.44 7.37
C SER A 78 -43.24 -10.74 8.76
N VAL A 79 -42.37 -10.97 9.76
CA VAL A 79 -42.80 -11.21 11.15
C VAL A 79 -43.49 -9.99 11.73
N TYR A 80 -42.96 -8.79 11.47
CA TYR A 80 -43.56 -7.53 11.91
C TYR A 80 -44.97 -7.32 11.34
N ASP A 81 -45.16 -7.62 10.05
CA ASP A 81 -46.44 -7.49 9.36
C ASP A 81 -47.46 -8.54 9.85
N GLU A 82 -47.02 -9.79 10.01
CA GLU A 82 -47.85 -10.88 10.56
C GLU A 82 -48.29 -10.58 12.00
N TRP A 83 -47.38 -10.06 12.84
CA TRP A 83 -47.71 -9.68 14.22
C TRP A 83 -48.70 -8.51 14.28
N SER A 84 -48.53 -7.53 13.41
CA SER A 84 -49.47 -6.40 13.31
C SER A 84 -50.86 -6.86 12.84
N THR A 85 -50.90 -7.85 11.93
CA THR A 85 -52.15 -8.49 11.50
C THR A 85 -52.80 -9.29 12.62
N LEU A 86 -52.02 -10.00 13.43
CA LEU A 86 -52.49 -10.74 14.59
C LEU A 86 -53.10 -9.81 15.65
N ASN A 87 -52.49 -8.65 15.89
CA ASN A 87 -53.04 -7.62 16.76
C ASN A 87 -54.44 -7.18 16.28
N SER A 88 -54.57 -6.82 15.01
CA SER A 88 -55.87 -6.45 14.42
C SER A 88 -56.91 -7.57 14.54
N SER A 89 -56.52 -8.80 14.19
CA SER A 89 -57.42 -9.97 14.23
C SER A 89 -57.89 -10.28 15.65
N THR A 90 -57.01 -10.12 16.64
CA THR A 90 -57.37 -10.30 18.06
C THR A 90 -58.34 -9.21 18.52
N GLY A 91 -58.13 -7.97 18.08
CA GLY A 91 -59.09 -6.89 18.30
C GLY A 91 -60.47 -7.19 17.69
N ASP A 92 -60.52 -7.76 16.49
CA ASP A 92 -61.78 -8.17 15.87
C ASP A 92 -62.48 -9.30 16.64
N ILE A 93 -61.73 -10.26 17.20
CA ILE A 93 -62.28 -11.30 18.08
C ILE A 93 -62.88 -10.67 19.34
N TRP A 94 -62.17 -9.75 20.00
CA TRP A 94 -62.69 -9.06 21.19
C TRP A 94 -63.94 -8.25 20.89
N ARG A 95 -64.01 -7.60 19.72
CA ARG A 95 -65.24 -6.94 19.26
C ARG A 95 -66.38 -7.93 19.15
N LEU A 96 -66.19 -9.08 18.50
CA LEU A 96 -67.24 -10.09 18.36
C LEU A 96 -67.71 -10.62 19.72
N VAL A 97 -66.79 -10.85 20.65
CA VAL A 97 -67.08 -11.43 21.96
C VAL A 97 -67.81 -10.45 22.87
N LEU A 98 -67.35 -9.21 22.97
CA LEU A 98 -67.89 -8.22 23.92
C LEU A 98 -69.08 -7.42 23.37
N SER A 99 -69.36 -7.50 22.07
CA SER A 99 -70.56 -6.88 21.47
C SER A 99 -71.76 -7.82 21.34
N ASP A 100 -71.64 -9.07 21.78
CA ASP A 100 -72.76 -10.02 21.74
C ASP A 100 -73.71 -9.83 22.94
N GLU A 101 -74.80 -9.10 22.71
CA GLU A 101 -75.84 -8.80 23.69
C GLU A 101 -76.47 -10.07 24.31
N ASN A 102 -76.45 -11.22 23.63
CA ASN A 102 -77.09 -12.44 24.13
C ASN A 102 -76.26 -13.17 25.20
N LEU A 103 -75.00 -12.79 25.39
CA LEU A 103 -74.08 -13.46 26.29
C LEU A 103 -73.87 -12.71 27.62
N GLU A 104 -74.33 -11.46 27.72
CA GLU A 104 -74.19 -10.62 28.91
C GLU A 104 -74.89 -11.25 30.15
N GLU A 105 -76.12 -11.73 29.99
CA GLU A 105 -76.86 -12.43 31.05
C GLU A 105 -76.15 -13.71 31.50
N TYR A 106 -75.57 -14.44 30.55
CA TYR A 106 -74.83 -15.67 30.82
C TYR A 106 -73.54 -15.40 31.60
N TYR A 107 -72.75 -14.39 31.20
CA TYR A 107 -71.52 -14.02 31.89
C TYR A 107 -71.77 -13.49 33.31
N THR A 108 -72.85 -12.72 33.47
CA THR A 108 -73.31 -12.25 34.79
C THR A 108 -73.67 -13.42 35.70
N HIS A 109 -74.37 -14.44 35.16
CA HIS A 109 -74.73 -15.65 35.92
C HIS A 109 -73.52 -16.53 36.26
N GLN A 110 -72.51 -16.62 35.37
CA GLN A 110 -71.28 -17.40 35.58
C GLN A 110 -70.19 -16.66 36.36
N ASN A 111 -70.46 -15.43 36.82
CA ASN A 111 -69.52 -14.58 37.55
C ASN A 111 -68.20 -14.31 36.77
N GLN A 112 -68.29 -14.17 35.44
CA GLN A 112 -67.15 -13.91 34.56
C GLN A 112 -66.97 -12.39 34.37
N THR A 113 -66.29 -11.74 35.32
CA THR A 113 -66.10 -10.27 35.31
C THR A 113 -65.26 -9.76 34.14
N ASP A 114 -64.34 -10.59 33.62
CA ASP A 114 -63.46 -10.22 32.50
C ASP A 114 -64.21 -10.05 31.18
N MET A 115 -65.37 -10.70 31.06
CA MET A 115 -66.24 -10.66 29.87
C MET A 115 -67.27 -9.53 29.91
N LEU A 116 -67.27 -8.73 30.98
CA LEU A 116 -68.17 -7.59 31.21
C LEU A 116 -67.41 -6.24 31.19
N GLN A 117 -66.15 -6.25 30.73
CA GLN A 117 -65.29 -5.06 30.63
C GLN A 117 -65.68 -4.16 29.44
N ASP A 118 -65.31 -2.87 29.52
CA ASP A 118 -65.62 -1.90 28.45
C ASP A 118 -64.75 -2.17 27.21
N LEU A 119 -65.42 -2.34 26.05
CA LEU A 119 -64.76 -2.74 24.80
C LEU A 119 -63.61 -1.81 24.37
N PRO A 120 -63.73 -0.47 24.42
CA PRO A 120 -62.64 0.44 24.07
C PRO A 120 -61.40 0.27 24.97
N GLU A 121 -61.60 -0.03 26.26
CA GLU A 121 -60.52 -0.22 27.23
C GLU A 121 -59.76 -1.52 26.93
N VAL A 122 -60.49 -2.63 26.73
CA VAL A 122 -59.90 -3.94 26.36
C VAL A 122 -59.14 -3.83 25.03
N LEU A 123 -59.73 -3.19 24.01
CA LEU A 123 -59.06 -3.02 22.71
C LEU A 123 -57.79 -2.18 22.82
N SER A 124 -57.79 -1.14 23.65
CA SER A 124 -56.62 -0.30 23.88
C SER A 124 -55.51 -1.06 24.61
N GLU A 125 -55.85 -1.80 25.67
CA GLU A 125 -54.89 -2.60 26.43
C GLU A 125 -54.26 -3.70 25.57
N VAL A 126 -55.10 -4.46 24.85
CA VAL A 126 -54.65 -5.52 23.95
C VAL A 126 -53.73 -4.94 22.87
N ALA A 127 -54.16 -3.87 22.19
CA ALA A 127 -53.34 -3.24 21.17
C ALA A 127 -52.00 -2.74 21.73
N ALA A 128 -52.00 -2.12 22.91
CA ALA A 128 -50.79 -1.66 23.58
C ALA A 128 -49.83 -2.82 23.88
N ASN A 129 -50.33 -3.92 24.47
CA ASN A 129 -49.53 -5.10 24.76
C ASN A 129 -48.93 -5.72 23.49
N TYR A 130 -49.72 -5.86 22.42
CA TYR A 130 -49.23 -6.37 21.14
C TYR A 130 -48.13 -5.46 20.56
N THR A 131 -48.32 -4.14 20.57
CA THR A 131 -47.30 -3.20 20.07
C THR A 131 -46.03 -3.23 20.90
N LEU A 132 -46.14 -3.26 22.22
CA LEU A 132 -45.01 -3.32 23.15
C LEU A 132 -44.18 -4.59 22.90
N HIS A 133 -44.82 -5.75 22.80
CA HIS A 133 -44.10 -7.00 22.52
C HIS A 133 -43.50 -7.02 21.11
N ARG A 134 -44.22 -6.53 20.10
CA ARG A 134 -43.69 -6.43 18.73
C ARG A 134 -42.42 -5.59 18.67
N ASP A 135 -42.46 -4.41 19.28
CA ASP A 135 -41.41 -3.41 19.18
C ASP A 135 -40.20 -3.81 20.06
N ASN A 136 -40.42 -4.49 21.19
CA ASN A 136 -39.34 -5.03 22.04
C ASN A 136 -38.59 -6.22 21.41
N TYR A 137 -39.20 -6.92 20.47
CA TYR A 137 -38.62 -8.09 19.80
C TYR A 137 -38.49 -7.89 18.28
N ASP A 138 -38.34 -6.65 17.84
CA ASP A 138 -38.24 -6.31 16.43
C ASP A 138 -36.86 -6.66 15.86
N PHE A 139 -36.78 -7.82 15.23
CA PHE A 139 -35.58 -8.35 14.57
C PHE A 139 -35.00 -7.43 13.50
N ARG A 140 -35.76 -6.46 12.97
CA ARG A 140 -35.25 -5.52 11.97
C ARG A 140 -34.19 -4.59 12.55
N PHE A 141 -34.22 -4.35 13.86
CA PHE A 141 -33.32 -3.43 14.56
C PHE A 141 -32.23 -4.11 15.39
N GLU A 142 -32.26 -5.44 15.55
CA GLU A 142 -31.24 -6.20 16.31
C GLU A 142 -29.81 -6.00 15.78
N LEU A 143 -29.65 -5.71 14.49
CA LEU A 143 -28.36 -5.35 13.89
C LEU A 143 -28.11 -3.84 13.80
N GLY A 144 -29.10 -2.98 14.05
CA GLY A 144 -28.92 -1.53 14.18
C GLY A 144 -28.14 -0.84 13.05
N ASN A 145 -28.39 -1.19 11.78
CA ASN A 145 -27.61 -0.75 10.60
C ASN A 145 -26.11 -1.09 10.63
N LEU A 146 -25.62 -1.84 11.63
CA LEU A 146 -24.20 -2.21 11.76
C LEU A 146 -23.75 -3.09 10.59
N ASP A 147 -24.63 -3.97 10.12
CA ASP A 147 -24.44 -4.79 8.92
C ASP A 147 -24.18 -3.93 7.69
N SER A 148 -25.01 -2.90 7.49
CA SER A 148 -24.88 -1.98 6.36
C SER A 148 -23.59 -1.14 6.47
N LEU A 149 -23.27 -0.64 7.67
CA LEU A 149 -22.04 0.13 7.91
C LEU A 149 -20.79 -0.73 7.70
N PHE A 150 -20.81 -1.96 8.18
CA PHE A 150 -19.73 -2.93 8.00
C PHE A 150 -19.51 -3.22 6.51
N LEU A 151 -20.55 -3.61 5.77
CA LEU A 151 -20.46 -3.89 4.34
C LEU A 151 -19.92 -2.68 3.57
N MET A 152 -20.44 -1.47 3.86
CA MET A 152 -19.93 -0.24 3.26
C MET A 152 -18.43 -0.01 3.55
N SER A 153 -17.97 -0.29 4.76
CA SER A 153 -16.55 -0.13 5.11
C SER A 153 -15.66 -1.14 4.38
N VAL A 154 -16.11 -2.40 4.28
CA VAL A 154 -15.37 -3.46 3.59
C VAL A 154 -15.34 -3.20 2.09
N GLU A 155 -16.46 -2.84 1.47
CA GLU A 155 -16.53 -2.48 0.05
C GLU A 155 -15.62 -1.28 -0.27
N ARG A 156 -15.59 -0.25 0.58
CA ARG A 156 -14.68 0.89 0.40
C ARG A 156 -13.21 0.48 0.45
N MET A 157 -12.85 -0.39 1.40
CA MET A 157 -11.49 -0.92 1.51
C MET A 157 -11.12 -1.72 0.25
N MET A 158 -11.99 -2.63 -0.19
CA MET A 158 -11.77 -3.45 -1.37
C MET A 158 -11.65 -2.60 -2.63
N GLU A 159 -12.48 -1.57 -2.79
CA GLU A 159 -12.40 -0.66 -3.92
C GLU A 159 -11.09 0.14 -3.92
N ALA A 160 -10.63 0.59 -2.74
CA ALA A 160 -9.32 1.23 -2.63
C ALA A 160 -8.17 0.29 -3.05
N MET A 161 -8.23 -0.99 -2.65
CA MET A 161 -7.25 -2.00 -3.07
C MET A 161 -7.33 -2.30 -4.57
N ARG A 162 -8.54 -2.30 -5.15
CA ARG A 162 -8.77 -2.48 -6.59
C ARG A 162 -8.20 -1.33 -7.40
N MET A 163 -8.40 -0.09 -6.95
CA MET A 163 -7.80 1.10 -7.54
C MET A 163 -6.27 1.07 -7.45
N PHE A 164 -5.72 0.62 -6.32
CA PHE A 164 -4.27 0.43 -6.19
C PHE A 164 -3.73 -0.63 -7.17
N LYS A 165 -4.43 -1.76 -7.34
CA LYS A 165 -4.08 -2.81 -8.31
C LYS A 165 -4.19 -2.33 -9.75
N ALA A 166 -5.15 -1.46 -10.06
CA ALA A 166 -5.29 -0.88 -11.39
C ALA A 166 -4.19 0.15 -11.69
N GLY A 167 -3.87 1.02 -10.71
CA GLY A 167 -2.84 2.05 -10.85
C GLY A 167 -1.41 1.54 -10.82
N SER A 168 -1.19 0.31 -10.34
CA SER A 168 0.12 -0.35 -10.35
C SER A 168 0.43 -1.05 -11.67
N ASN A 169 -0.53 -1.10 -12.59
CA ASN A 169 -0.30 -1.66 -13.92
C ASN A 169 0.66 -0.73 -14.67
N LEU A 170 1.89 -1.18 -14.87
CA LEU A 170 2.92 -0.41 -15.55
C LEU A 170 2.58 -0.36 -17.04
N ASP A 171 1.99 0.76 -17.47
CA ASP A 171 1.69 0.97 -18.88
C ASP A 171 2.99 1.09 -19.70
N LYS A 172 2.92 0.66 -20.95
CA LYS A 172 4.04 0.74 -21.90
C LYS A 172 4.52 2.19 -22.03
N ASP A 173 3.60 3.15 -22.04
CA ASP A 173 3.91 4.57 -22.13
C ASP A 173 4.68 5.05 -20.90
N PHE A 174 4.27 4.61 -19.69
CA PHE A 174 4.98 4.93 -18.45
C PHE A 174 6.41 4.37 -18.44
N ILE A 175 6.59 3.12 -18.88
CA ILE A 175 7.93 2.52 -18.98
C ILE A 175 8.78 3.30 -19.99
N GLN A 176 8.23 3.64 -21.16
CA GLN A 176 8.97 4.40 -22.18
C GLN A 176 9.35 5.81 -21.72
N SER A 177 8.49 6.50 -20.95
CA SER A 177 8.77 7.86 -20.50
C SER A 177 9.70 7.94 -19.28
N ASN A 178 9.76 6.89 -18.45
CA ASN A 178 10.47 6.95 -17.16
C ASN A 178 11.70 6.03 -17.07
N PHE A 179 11.78 4.93 -17.83
CA PHE A 179 12.93 4.03 -17.77
C PHE A 179 14.00 4.39 -18.81
N LEU A 180 15.23 4.60 -18.35
CA LEU A 180 16.41 4.78 -19.20
C LEU A 180 17.47 3.74 -18.81
N ARG A 181 18.00 3.02 -19.80
CA ARG A 181 19.18 2.15 -19.63
C ARG A 181 20.39 2.83 -20.26
N LEU A 182 21.41 3.09 -19.45
CA LEU A 182 22.69 3.65 -19.89
C LEU A 182 23.79 2.59 -19.71
N ASP A 183 24.26 2.05 -20.82
CA ASP A 183 25.39 1.12 -20.83
C ASP A 183 26.64 1.89 -21.28
N ILE A 184 27.58 2.15 -20.36
CA ILE A 184 28.86 2.81 -20.66
C ILE A 184 29.93 1.74 -20.85
N TYR A 185 30.56 1.71 -22.03
CA TYR A 185 31.64 0.78 -22.34
C TYR A 185 32.72 1.45 -23.20
N TYR A 186 33.95 0.94 -23.09
CA TYR A 186 35.05 1.37 -23.95
C TYR A 186 34.84 0.84 -25.37
N LYS A 187 34.97 1.72 -26.37
CA LYS A 187 34.85 1.36 -27.79
C LYS A 187 35.91 0.33 -28.20
N GLU A 188 37.14 0.52 -27.71
CA GLU A 188 38.29 -0.33 -27.99
C GLU A 188 39.15 -0.44 -26.72
N LYS A 189 39.95 -1.51 -26.59
CA LYS A 189 40.91 -1.68 -25.48
C LYS A 189 42.20 -0.85 -25.70
N SER A 190 42.04 0.38 -26.15
CA SER A 190 43.12 1.34 -26.36
C SER A 190 42.86 2.57 -25.49
N TYR A 191 43.94 3.18 -25.00
CA TYR A 191 43.89 4.43 -24.26
C TYR A 191 44.76 5.45 -24.99
N GLU A 192 44.28 6.69 -25.06
CA GLU A 192 45.06 7.79 -25.63
C GLU A 192 45.88 8.44 -24.51
N GLN A 193 47.21 8.40 -24.65
CA GLN A 193 48.12 9.05 -23.72
C GLN A 193 48.78 10.26 -24.40
N ILE A 194 48.37 11.46 -23.98
CA ILE A 194 48.96 12.72 -24.46
C ILE A 194 50.12 13.08 -23.54
N THR A 195 51.35 13.01 -24.06
CA THR A 195 52.58 13.43 -23.34
C THR A 195 53.21 14.64 -24.02
N GLN A 196 53.57 15.65 -23.23
CA GLN A 196 54.31 16.81 -23.71
C GLN A 196 55.80 16.49 -23.68
N GLN A 197 56.44 16.49 -24.84
CA GLN A 197 57.89 16.34 -24.95
C GLN A 197 58.54 17.72 -25.12
N ARG A 198 59.68 17.92 -24.45
CA ARG A 198 60.44 19.16 -24.56
C ARG A 198 60.92 19.32 -26.01
N ALA A 199 60.49 20.38 -26.68
CA ALA A 199 60.83 20.63 -28.09
C ALA A 199 62.34 20.81 -28.33
N TYR A 200 63.09 21.18 -27.31
CA TYR A 200 64.53 21.42 -27.41
C TYR A 200 65.26 21.00 -26.14
N ASP A 201 66.13 20.01 -26.26
CA ASP A 201 66.93 19.48 -25.16
C ASP A 201 68.28 20.19 -25.04
N LEU A 202 68.92 20.12 -23.87
CA LEU A 202 70.25 20.70 -23.66
C LEU A 202 71.29 20.05 -24.60
N PHE A 203 71.15 18.76 -24.90
CA PHE A 203 71.99 18.08 -25.86
C PHE A 203 71.82 18.66 -27.28
N ALA A 204 70.59 18.94 -27.70
CA ALA A 204 70.33 19.59 -28.99
C ALA A 204 70.96 20.99 -29.05
N LEU A 205 70.87 21.77 -27.95
CA LEU A 205 71.54 23.07 -27.83
C LEU A 205 73.07 22.96 -28.02
N MET A 206 73.69 22.01 -27.33
CA MET A 206 75.14 21.83 -27.39
C MET A 206 75.59 21.33 -28.77
N CYS A 207 74.79 20.48 -29.44
CA CYS A 207 75.05 20.04 -30.81
C CYS A 207 75.02 21.20 -31.80
N ASP A 208 74.03 22.11 -31.69
CA ASP A 208 73.94 23.26 -32.60
C ASP A 208 75.08 24.27 -32.38
N ILE A 209 75.47 24.51 -31.12
CA ILE A 209 76.63 25.36 -30.80
C ILE A 209 77.93 24.72 -31.30
N GLY A 210 78.14 23.44 -31.05
CA GLY A 210 79.32 22.71 -31.52
C GLY A 210 79.40 22.63 -33.04
N GLY A 211 78.26 22.40 -33.71
CA GLY A 211 78.16 22.37 -35.16
C GLY A 211 78.46 23.71 -35.80
N SER A 212 77.89 24.79 -35.26
CA SER A 212 78.17 26.15 -35.76
C SER A 212 79.62 26.60 -35.48
N MET A 213 80.15 26.35 -34.28
CA MET A 213 81.54 26.68 -33.95
C MET A 213 82.55 25.90 -34.79
N GLY A 214 82.29 24.60 -35.00
CA GLY A 214 83.11 23.73 -35.84
C GLY A 214 83.07 24.13 -37.32
N LEU A 215 81.91 24.57 -37.83
CA LEU A 215 81.75 25.02 -39.21
C LEU A 215 82.43 26.37 -39.49
N PHE A 216 82.26 27.35 -38.60
CA PHE A 216 82.72 28.72 -38.86
C PHE A 216 84.18 28.99 -38.44
N VAL A 217 84.63 28.39 -37.34
CA VAL A 217 85.97 28.66 -36.76
C VAL A 217 86.92 27.48 -36.97
N GLY A 218 86.39 26.28 -37.26
CA GLY A 218 87.18 25.04 -37.25
C GLY A 218 87.67 24.65 -35.84
N ALA A 219 87.10 25.27 -34.81
CA ALA A 219 87.46 25.03 -33.42
C ALA A 219 86.72 23.82 -32.86
N SER A 220 87.41 23.04 -32.04
CA SER A 220 86.86 21.87 -31.36
C SER A 220 86.90 22.06 -29.84
N VAL A 221 86.33 21.11 -29.09
CA VAL A 221 86.45 21.08 -27.62
C VAL A 221 87.92 21.09 -27.18
N LEU A 222 88.80 20.42 -27.93
CA LEU A 222 90.25 20.43 -27.65
C LEU A 222 90.84 21.84 -27.77
N THR A 223 90.39 22.62 -28.75
CA THR A 223 90.82 24.02 -28.94
C THR A 223 90.37 24.90 -27.76
N ILE A 224 89.18 24.65 -27.21
CA ILE A 224 88.72 25.33 -25.98
C ILE A 224 89.59 24.94 -24.78
N CYS A 225 89.90 23.65 -24.62
CA CYS A 225 90.78 23.18 -23.55
C CYS A 225 92.18 23.80 -23.63
N GLU A 226 92.73 23.94 -24.83
CA GLU A 226 94.04 24.58 -25.04
C GLU A 226 94.03 26.07 -24.68
N LEU A 227 92.95 26.80 -25.02
CA LEU A 227 92.77 28.19 -24.61
C LEU A 227 92.63 28.33 -23.08
N LEU A 228 91.93 27.41 -22.43
CA LEU A 228 91.80 27.38 -20.97
C LEU A 228 93.14 27.07 -20.30
N ASP A 229 93.90 26.10 -20.80
CA ASP A 229 95.21 25.75 -20.25
C ASP A 229 96.22 26.90 -20.43
N LEU A 230 96.25 27.53 -21.61
CA LEU A 230 97.05 28.73 -21.84
C LEU A 230 96.66 29.89 -20.91
N GLY A 231 95.36 30.11 -20.71
CA GLY A 231 94.83 31.13 -19.80
C GLY A 231 95.17 30.87 -18.33
N LEU A 232 95.06 29.63 -17.88
CA LEU A 232 95.43 29.18 -16.54
C LEU A 232 96.94 29.28 -16.33
N HIS A 233 97.74 28.79 -17.29
CA HIS A 233 99.19 28.88 -17.27
C HIS A 233 99.66 30.34 -17.15
N ASN A 234 99.09 31.25 -17.94
CA ASN A 234 99.43 32.67 -17.88
C ASN A 234 98.96 33.32 -16.57
N SER A 235 97.78 32.94 -16.05
CA SER A 235 97.31 33.40 -14.73
C SER A 235 98.26 32.96 -13.60
N VAL A 236 98.71 31.71 -13.61
CA VAL A 236 99.67 31.18 -12.64
C VAL A 236 101.05 31.82 -12.80
N TYR A 237 101.51 32.03 -14.04
CA TYR A 237 102.77 32.72 -14.33
C TYR A 237 102.73 34.18 -13.83
N ARG A 238 101.62 34.90 -14.05
CA ARG A 238 101.43 36.27 -13.54
C ARG A 238 101.40 36.31 -12.01
N LEU A 239 100.73 35.36 -11.37
CA LEU A 239 100.67 35.27 -9.91
C LEU A 239 102.04 34.94 -9.28
N THR A 240 102.85 34.11 -9.93
CA THR A 240 104.22 33.78 -9.46
C THR A 240 105.24 34.88 -9.75
N HIS A 241 105.10 35.61 -10.86
CA HIS A 241 105.99 36.73 -11.19
C HIS A 241 105.71 37.97 -10.32
N SER A 242 104.45 38.22 -9.93
CA SER A 242 104.11 39.34 -9.03
C SER A 242 104.66 39.15 -7.60
N ARG A 243 104.83 37.90 -7.14
CA ARG A 243 105.42 37.60 -5.81
C ARG A 243 106.93 37.86 -5.71
N ARG A 244 107.67 37.90 -6.83
CA ARG A 244 109.13 38.16 -6.84
C ARG A 244 109.51 39.65 -6.77
N ARG A 245 108.57 40.58 -6.95
CA ARG A 245 108.83 42.03 -6.85
C ARG A 245 108.59 42.64 -5.47
N THR A 246 108.00 41.89 -4.53
CA THR A 246 107.71 42.33 -3.15
C THR A 246 108.66 41.72 -2.10
N ALA A 247 109.74 41.06 -2.53
CA ALA A 247 110.82 40.56 -1.66
C ALA A 247 112.15 41.25 -2.02
N VAL A 248 112.21 42.56 -1.78
CA VAL A 248 113.43 43.34 -1.52
C VAL A 248 113.10 44.28 -0.38
#